data_AF-F2UH95-F1
#
_entry.id   AF-F2UH95-F1
#
_cell.length_a   1.000
_cell.length_b   1.000
_cell.length_c   1.000
_cell.angle_alpha   90.00
_cell.angle_beta   90.00
_cell.angle_gamma   90.00
#
_symmetry.space_group_name_H-M   'P 1'
#
loop_
_entity.id
_entity.type
_entity.pdbx_description
1 polymer ?
#
loop_
_entity_poly.entity_id
_entity_poly.type
_entity_poly.pdbx_seq_one_letter_code
_entity_poly.pdbx_strand_id
1 'polypeptide(L)'
;MSSVKKTAPLLPGFTFQDPTQTRFPRSQTLSKTAGRGDDAEEVSEDDLRRLQEQTKRLAFQTTTRRETEKAALPIRTPAHIPAYVALDKKVLTFDGYFKETVTESAEEHFRVRRVKIYYHLEDDTMSVLEPPVPNSGLPQGKLIRRQRLPKDARGNTWSWKDLNVGMNLPIYGRVFRVTDCDAFTKEFLLSNGIELNATEQVPEDPYTVKRKVVEQPSTLATTKSDFDKLKQFIELDRKVLRFYCVWDDRANLYGELRPFTLLYFLVDDTIEIREQHQPNDGRDNFPLLLRRQRVPKNPKNIPRAFPKIVMEPSQEEEGDYIGPEDLGIGARVFILGRELLLCDCDEFTREFYRRNFNVEDFTPIDVEDPLTEDAPVEIPPHTGFGTHEDSMQSVLALQPKPPKADIGKLLKYDNKSLRFSARMKTENPIDAERRFIVSYHLSSDTISIFEPRSRETHGGKFLEATRVRKPGCDKHNPVYYGDFDLYPGMELEVFGRTFVLEDCDKFVLKFIQENAHQYPQAALDQLSKKYNILFDTNTDAADALDSARKALRDRGFSSFDLVHKRLAQLDANDRGVLHQDTVYDTCLEIGLPLGNGLMTALLGQCDVGEGMVDYRRFVDMLARDDA
;
A
#
# COMPACT_ATOMS: atom_id res chain seq x y z
N MET A 1 -61.39 -59.90 -7.65
CA MET A 1 -62.11 -58.82 -6.95
C MET A 1 -61.30 -58.44 -5.72
N SER A 2 -60.51 -57.37 -5.79
CA SER A 2 -59.65 -56.93 -4.67
C SER A 2 -60.45 -56.16 -3.62
N SER A 3 -60.40 -56.64 -2.38
CA SER A 3 -60.90 -55.95 -1.19
C SER A 3 -60.01 -54.74 -0.90
N VAL A 4 -60.54 -53.53 -1.13
CA VAL A 4 -59.89 -52.26 -0.78
C VAL A 4 -60.08 -52.04 0.73
N LYS A 5 -59.01 -52.21 1.50
CA LYS A 5 -58.95 -51.76 2.90
C LYS A 5 -59.08 -50.23 2.91
N LYS A 6 -60.19 -49.71 3.44
CA LYS A 6 -60.38 -48.26 3.65
C LYS A 6 -59.39 -47.77 4.71
N THR A 7 -58.34 -47.08 4.30
CA THR A 7 -57.45 -46.33 5.19
C THR A 7 -58.09 -44.99 5.50
N ALA A 8 -58.16 -44.62 6.79
CA ALA A 8 -58.69 -43.32 7.20
C ALA A 8 -57.70 -42.20 6.84
N PRO A 9 -58.18 -41.01 6.43
CA PRO A 9 -57.31 -39.88 6.08
C PRO A 9 -56.63 -39.28 7.33
N LEU A 10 -55.37 -38.84 7.18
CA LEU A 10 -54.54 -38.22 8.22
C LEU A 10 -54.88 -36.73 8.43
N LEU A 11 -56.18 -36.43 8.56
CA LEU A 11 -56.67 -35.10 8.89
C LEU A 11 -56.81 -34.95 10.41
N PRO A 12 -56.60 -33.73 10.97
CA PRO A 12 -56.84 -33.47 12.38
C PRO A 12 -58.28 -33.88 12.76
N GLY A 13 -58.43 -34.79 13.72
CA GLY A 13 -59.73 -35.33 14.15
C GLY A 13 -59.98 -36.81 13.79
N PHE A 14 -59.17 -37.41 12.92
CA PHE A 14 -59.22 -38.86 12.61
C PHE A 14 -58.10 -39.68 13.30
N THR A 15 -57.34 -39.05 14.20
CA THR A 15 -56.30 -39.67 15.02
C THR A 15 -56.75 -39.71 16.49
N PHE A 16 -56.81 -40.90 17.08
CA PHE A 16 -57.16 -41.08 18.49
C PHE A 16 -55.90 -41.29 19.33
N GLN A 17 -55.77 -40.56 20.43
CA GLN A 17 -54.68 -40.76 21.39
C GLN A 17 -55.02 -41.94 22.31
N ASP A 18 -54.09 -42.88 22.50
CA ASP A 18 -54.27 -44.01 23.40
C ASP A 18 -54.00 -43.57 24.85
N PRO A 19 -55.02 -43.55 25.74
CA PRO A 19 -54.88 -43.07 27.12
C PRO A 19 -54.07 -44.03 28.01
N THR A 20 -53.73 -45.23 27.54
CA THR A 20 -52.96 -46.22 28.32
C THR A 20 -51.44 -46.00 28.26
N GLN A 21 -50.96 -45.14 27.36
CA GLN A 21 -49.54 -44.87 27.19
C GLN A 21 -49.06 -43.78 28.17
N THR A 22 -48.50 -44.20 29.31
CA THR A 22 -48.14 -43.31 30.44
C THR A 22 -46.64 -43.05 30.59
N ARG A 23 -45.79 -43.69 29.77
CA ARG A 23 -44.32 -43.55 29.84
C ARG A 23 -43.74 -43.19 28.47
N PHE A 24 -43.10 -42.03 28.39
CA PHE A 24 -42.41 -41.51 27.20
C PHE A 24 -40.91 -41.35 27.48
N PRO A 25 -40.12 -42.43 27.48
CA PRO A 25 -38.68 -42.34 27.72
C PRO A 25 -38.00 -41.63 26.52
N ARG A 26 -37.20 -40.60 26.80
CA ARG A 26 -36.31 -39.99 25.79
C ARG A 26 -35.04 -40.82 25.68
N SER A 27 -34.80 -41.42 24.52
CA SER A 27 -33.49 -42.01 24.19
C SER A 27 -32.49 -40.89 23.87
N GLN A 28 -31.31 -40.92 24.48
CA GLN A 28 -30.19 -40.02 24.13
C GLN A 28 -29.43 -40.62 22.94
N THR A 29 -29.98 -40.48 21.74
CA THR A 29 -29.29 -40.86 20.49
C THR A 29 -28.27 -39.82 20.05
N LEU A 30 -28.36 -38.59 20.58
CA LEU A 30 -27.41 -37.51 20.35
C LEU A 30 -26.61 -37.29 21.63
N SER A 31 -25.34 -37.71 21.62
CA SER A 31 -24.39 -37.45 22.71
C SER A 31 -23.16 -36.73 22.14
N LYS A 32 -22.75 -35.64 22.79
CA LYS A 32 -21.62 -34.82 22.34
C LYS A 32 -20.36 -35.30 23.04
N THR A 33 -19.55 -36.12 22.37
CA THR A 33 -18.25 -36.56 22.88
C THR A 33 -17.23 -35.43 22.67
N ALA A 34 -16.48 -35.06 23.71
CA ALA A 34 -15.52 -33.96 23.61
C ALA A 34 -14.33 -34.36 22.70
N GLY A 35 -14.24 -33.76 21.51
CA GLY A 35 -13.01 -33.78 20.71
C GLY A 35 -13.15 -33.84 19.19
N ARG A 36 -14.31 -34.17 18.62
CA ARG A 36 -14.50 -34.16 17.16
C ARG A 36 -15.98 -34.02 16.80
N GLY A 37 -16.31 -33.11 15.90
CA GLY A 37 -17.64 -32.97 15.34
C GLY A 37 -17.83 -34.01 14.25
N ASP A 38 -18.43 -35.14 14.59
CA ASP A 38 -18.90 -36.13 13.63
C ASP A 38 -20.43 -35.98 13.53
N ASP A 39 -20.93 -35.79 12.31
CA ASP A 39 -22.37 -35.79 12.01
C ASP A 39 -22.93 -37.20 12.22
N ALA A 40 -24.06 -37.29 12.95
CA ALA A 40 -24.65 -38.55 13.36
C ALA A 40 -25.28 -39.32 12.17
N GLU A 41 -24.95 -40.61 12.03
CA GLU A 41 -25.67 -41.53 11.13
C GLU A 41 -27.11 -41.78 11.63
N GLU A 42 -28.09 -41.64 10.73
CA GLU A 42 -29.49 -42.03 11.01
C GLU A 42 -29.58 -43.56 11.14
N VAL A 43 -29.90 -44.03 12.34
CA VAL A 43 -30.13 -45.45 12.64
C VAL A 43 -31.44 -45.91 12.00
N SER A 44 -31.39 -46.95 11.16
CA SER A 44 -32.56 -47.48 10.45
C SER A 44 -33.55 -48.19 11.39
N GLU A 45 -34.85 -48.19 11.06
CA GLU A 45 -35.90 -48.85 11.87
C GLU A 45 -35.64 -50.35 12.13
N ASP A 46 -34.88 -51.02 11.26
CA ASP A 46 -34.55 -52.43 11.40
C ASP A 46 -33.52 -52.70 12.53
N ASP A 47 -32.64 -51.74 12.82
CA ASP A 47 -31.65 -51.87 13.89
C ASP A 47 -32.26 -51.66 15.28
N LEU A 48 -33.27 -50.78 15.37
CA LEU A 48 -34.09 -50.60 16.56
C LEU A 48 -34.88 -51.86 16.92
N ARG A 49 -35.41 -52.60 15.93
CA ARG A 49 -36.10 -53.88 16.15
C ARG A 49 -35.17 -54.97 16.66
N ARG A 50 -33.94 -55.05 16.12
CA ARG A 50 -32.92 -56.03 16.54
C ARG A 50 -32.47 -55.81 17.99
N LEU A 51 -32.29 -54.55 18.40
CA LEU A 51 -31.94 -54.20 19.78
C LEU A 51 -33.06 -54.52 20.79
N GLN A 52 -34.33 -54.34 20.40
CA GLN A 52 -35.48 -54.73 21.22
C GLN A 52 -35.62 -56.25 21.37
N GLU A 53 -35.28 -57.03 20.34
CA GLU A 53 -35.25 -58.50 20.44
C GLU A 53 -34.12 -59.02 21.34
N GLN A 54 -32.94 -58.39 21.29
CA GLN A 54 -31.81 -58.74 22.16
C GLN A 54 -32.10 -58.46 23.64
N THR A 55 -32.72 -57.32 23.96
CA THR A 55 -33.10 -56.99 25.34
C THR A 55 -34.20 -57.89 25.89
N LYS A 56 -35.15 -58.33 25.05
CA LYS A 56 -36.14 -59.37 25.45
C LYS A 56 -35.50 -60.73 25.71
N ARG A 57 -34.47 -61.12 24.94
CA ARG A 57 -33.75 -62.39 25.16
C ARG A 57 -32.91 -62.38 26.45
N LEU A 58 -32.31 -61.25 26.80
CA LEU A 58 -31.54 -61.11 28.05
C LEU A 58 -32.44 -61.10 29.29
N ALA A 59 -33.64 -60.50 29.22
CA ALA A 59 -34.59 -60.49 30.33
C ALA A 59 -35.19 -61.87 30.64
N PHE A 60 -35.26 -62.77 29.66
CA PHE A 60 -35.76 -64.15 29.84
C PHE A 60 -34.75 -65.10 30.49
N GLN A 61 -33.46 -64.73 30.59
CA GLN A 61 -32.42 -65.59 31.17
C GLN A 61 -32.15 -65.35 32.67
N THR A 62 -32.73 -64.31 33.28
CA THR A 62 -32.41 -63.93 34.67
C THR A 62 -33.50 -64.22 35.70
N THR A 63 -34.55 -64.97 35.36
CA THR A 63 -35.59 -65.34 36.34
C THR A 63 -35.90 -66.82 36.32
N THR A 64 -35.03 -67.64 36.91
CA THR A 64 -35.38 -68.80 37.77
C THR A 64 -34.13 -69.60 38.13
N ARG A 65 -33.60 -69.40 39.35
CA ARG A 65 -33.23 -70.54 40.22
C ARG A 65 -32.89 -70.05 41.61
N ARG A 66 -33.80 -70.33 42.54
CA ARG A 66 -33.49 -70.44 43.96
C ARG A 66 -32.62 -71.67 44.18
N GLU A 67 -31.74 -71.53 45.16
CA GLU A 67 -30.85 -72.53 45.73
C GLU A 67 -31.58 -73.84 46.05
N THR A 68 -31.03 -74.97 45.61
CA THR A 68 -30.76 -76.14 46.46
C THR A 68 -29.99 -77.22 45.66
N GLU A 69 -29.03 -77.81 46.38
CA GLU A 69 -28.52 -79.19 46.27
C GLU A 69 -27.55 -79.61 45.16
N LYS A 70 -26.32 -79.88 45.62
CA LYS A 70 -25.27 -80.64 44.96
C LYS A 70 -25.76 -82.05 44.60
N ALA A 71 -25.77 -82.37 43.31
CA ALA A 71 -25.78 -83.75 42.82
C ALA A 71 -24.72 -83.90 41.74
N ALA A 72 -23.77 -84.82 41.97
CA ALA A 72 -22.64 -85.11 41.09
C ALA A 72 -23.12 -85.70 39.74
N LEU A 73 -22.57 -85.19 38.63
CA LEU A 73 -22.78 -85.74 37.29
C LEU A 73 -21.81 -86.91 37.03
N PRO A 74 -22.22 -87.98 36.35
CA PRO A 74 -21.35 -89.12 36.05
C PRO A 74 -20.34 -88.77 34.95
N ILE A 75 -19.13 -89.31 35.09
CA ILE A 75 -18.02 -89.18 34.14
C ILE A 75 -18.45 -89.77 32.79
N ARG A 76 -18.59 -88.92 31.78
CA ARG A 76 -18.76 -89.34 30.37
C ARG A 76 -17.41 -89.80 29.84
N THR A 77 -17.31 -91.07 29.46
CA THR A 77 -16.18 -91.55 28.65
C THR A 77 -16.19 -90.83 27.30
N PRO A 78 -15.09 -90.22 26.85
CA PRO A 78 -15.06 -89.51 25.56
C PRO A 78 -15.22 -90.52 24.42
N ALA A 79 -16.16 -90.22 23.50
CA ALA A 79 -16.34 -90.99 22.27
C ALA A 79 -15.04 -90.97 21.44
N HIS A 80 -14.68 -92.11 20.81
CA HIS A 80 -13.52 -92.18 19.92
C HIS A 80 -13.78 -91.35 18.67
N ILE A 81 -13.10 -90.20 18.56
CA ILE A 81 -13.16 -89.32 17.40
C ILE A 81 -11.99 -89.68 16.47
N PRO A 82 -12.23 -90.02 15.18
CA PRO A 82 -11.17 -90.31 14.23
C PRO A 82 -10.18 -89.14 14.08
N ALA A 83 -8.91 -89.45 13.79
CA ALA A 83 -7.84 -88.44 13.70
C ALA A 83 -8.14 -87.31 12.70
N TYR A 84 -8.70 -87.64 11.53
CA TYR A 84 -9.06 -86.65 10.51
C TYR A 84 -10.17 -85.68 10.96
N VAL A 85 -10.98 -86.04 11.97
CA VAL A 85 -12.01 -85.17 12.57
C VAL A 85 -11.45 -84.42 13.77
N ALA A 86 -10.63 -85.07 14.60
CA ALA A 86 -10.03 -84.47 15.79
C ALA A 86 -8.94 -83.43 15.47
N LEU A 87 -8.29 -83.59 14.32
CA LEU A 87 -7.18 -82.76 13.83
C LEU A 87 -7.56 -81.93 12.60
N ASP A 88 -8.85 -81.90 12.22
CA ASP A 88 -9.36 -81.06 11.12
C ASP A 88 -8.94 -79.60 11.33
N LYS A 89 -8.41 -78.97 10.26
CA LYS A 89 -7.91 -77.58 10.23
C LYS A 89 -6.74 -77.26 11.16
N LYS A 90 -6.19 -78.24 11.90
CA LYS A 90 -4.97 -78.03 12.68
C LYS A 90 -3.77 -78.19 11.75
N VAL A 91 -3.04 -77.09 11.57
CA VAL A 91 -1.89 -77.02 10.67
C VAL A 91 -0.69 -76.53 11.45
N LEU A 92 0.41 -77.27 11.40
CA LEU A 92 1.68 -76.82 11.93
C LEU A 92 2.39 -75.96 10.89
N THR A 93 2.87 -74.82 11.32
CA THR A 93 3.47 -73.77 10.51
C THR A 93 4.90 -73.54 10.95
N PHE A 94 5.81 -73.68 10.00
CA PHE A 94 7.24 -73.44 10.17
C PHE A 94 7.70 -72.37 9.19
N ASP A 95 8.52 -71.45 9.67
CA ASP A 95 9.24 -70.51 8.84
C ASP A 95 10.61 -71.08 8.49
N GLY A 96 11.03 -70.89 7.25
CA GLY A 96 12.34 -71.33 6.79
C GLY A 96 12.85 -70.53 5.61
N TYR A 97 14.03 -70.91 5.12
CA TYR A 97 14.59 -70.36 3.90
C TYR A 97 15.39 -71.40 3.15
N PHE A 98 15.65 -71.15 1.87
CA PHE A 98 16.68 -71.86 1.12
C PHE A 98 17.57 -70.84 0.39
N LYS A 99 18.84 -71.20 0.19
CA LYS A 99 19.79 -70.39 -0.59
C LYS A 99 19.77 -70.83 -2.03
N GLU A 100 19.69 -69.89 -2.95
CA GLU A 100 19.76 -70.12 -4.39
C GLU A 100 20.99 -69.39 -4.95
N THR A 101 21.87 -70.10 -5.63
CA THR A 101 23.10 -69.52 -6.20
C THR A 101 22.78 -68.78 -7.50
N VAL A 102 23.34 -67.59 -7.69
CA VAL A 102 23.12 -66.74 -8.86
C VAL A 102 24.47 -66.53 -9.58
N THR A 103 24.55 -66.94 -10.84
CA THR A 103 25.81 -66.96 -11.60
C THR A 103 26.02 -65.74 -12.49
N GLU A 104 24.95 -65.03 -12.89
CA GLU A 104 24.99 -64.00 -13.96
C GLU A 104 24.58 -62.59 -13.49
N SER A 105 24.73 -62.28 -12.19
CA SER A 105 24.46 -60.92 -11.67
C SER A 105 25.75 -60.23 -11.24
N ALA A 106 25.90 -58.94 -11.58
CA ALA A 106 26.98 -58.10 -11.07
C ALA A 106 26.75 -57.67 -9.61
N GLU A 107 25.51 -57.78 -9.11
CA GLU A 107 25.10 -57.22 -7.82
C GLU A 107 25.08 -58.26 -6.68
N GLU A 108 24.88 -59.55 -7.00
CA GLU A 108 24.71 -60.65 -6.06
C GLU A 108 25.31 -61.99 -6.55
N HIS A 109 25.78 -62.84 -5.62
CA HIS A 109 26.29 -64.20 -5.88
C HIS A 109 25.35 -65.31 -5.38
N PHE A 110 24.49 -64.99 -4.42
CA PHE A 110 23.46 -65.90 -3.89
C PHE A 110 22.30 -65.06 -3.40
N ARG A 111 21.09 -65.64 -3.44
CA ARG A 111 19.88 -65.05 -2.88
C ARG A 111 19.26 -65.93 -1.81
N VAL A 112 18.62 -65.31 -0.83
CA VAL A 112 17.95 -66.01 0.28
C VAL A 112 16.44 -65.92 0.10
N ARG A 113 15.80 -67.04 -0.24
CA ARG A 113 14.35 -67.10 -0.45
C ARG A 113 13.66 -67.65 0.79
N ARG A 114 12.86 -66.79 1.42
CA ARG A 114 12.06 -67.13 2.61
C ARG A 114 10.86 -67.97 2.20
N VAL A 115 10.51 -68.98 3.00
CA VAL A 115 9.39 -69.88 2.75
C VAL A 115 8.64 -70.17 4.04
N LYS A 116 7.34 -70.45 3.91
CA LYS A 116 6.48 -71.01 4.95
C LYS A 116 6.17 -72.45 4.60
N ILE A 117 6.40 -73.34 5.56
CA ILE A 117 6.17 -74.78 5.45
C ILE A 117 4.96 -75.10 6.31
N TYR A 118 3.92 -75.64 5.68
CA TYR A 118 2.68 -76.06 6.33
C TYR A 118 2.65 -77.58 6.41
N TYR A 119 2.37 -78.12 7.59
CA TYR A 119 2.12 -79.54 7.82
C TYR A 119 0.68 -79.72 8.32
N HIS A 120 -0.14 -80.40 7.54
CA HIS A 120 -1.54 -80.63 7.86
C HIS A 120 -1.68 -81.91 8.70
N LEU A 121 -2.15 -81.76 9.94
CA LEU A 121 -2.26 -82.88 10.90
C LEU A 121 -3.41 -83.85 10.56
N GLU A 122 -4.35 -83.45 9.70
CA GLU A 122 -5.50 -84.28 9.32
C GLU A 122 -5.12 -85.49 8.46
N ASP A 123 -4.10 -85.35 7.61
CA ASP A 123 -3.74 -86.33 6.58
C ASP A 123 -2.22 -86.51 6.35
N ASP A 124 -1.39 -85.93 7.23
CA ASP A 124 0.08 -85.95 7.17
C ASP A 124 0.65 -85.39 5.87
N THR A 125 -0.04 -84.41 5.26
CA THR A 125 0.44 -83.73 4.04
C THR A 125 1.21 -82.46 4.36
N MET A 126 2.11 -82.08 3.46
CA MET A 126 2.91 -80.88 3.56
C MET A 126 2.74 -79.99 2.33
N SER A 127 2.83 -78.68 2.53
CA SER A 127 2.95 -77.71 1.45
C SER A 127 3.99 -76.64 1.79
N VAL A 128 4.65 -76.11 0.77
CA VAL A 128 5.67 -75.06 0.93
C VAL A 128 5.26 -73.86 0.08
N LEU A 129 5.20 -72.70 0.72
CA LEU A 129 4.75 -71.46 0.11
C LEU A 129 5.80 -70.37 0.33
N GLU A 130 6.20 -69.71 -0.74
CA GLU A 130 6.99 -68.50 -0.67
C GLU A 130 6.04 -67.29 -0.56
N PRO A 131 6.12 -66.53 0.55
CA PRO A 131 5.28 -65.35 0.72
C PRO A 131 5.62 -64.30 -0.36
N PRO A 132 4.61 -63.58 -0.90
CA PRO A 132 4.85 -62.54 -1.88
C PRO A 132 5.61 -61.37 -1.25
N VAL A 133 6.68 -60.92 -1.91
CA VAL A 133 7.49 -59.77 -1.51
C VAL A 133 7.35 -58.72 -2.63
N PRO A 134 6.92 -57.48 -2.30
CA PRO A 134 6.75 -56.43 -3.29
C PRO A 134 8.07 -56.20 -4.05
N ASN A 135 7.95 -56.01 -5.36
CA ASN A 135 9.05 -55.74 -6.27
C ASN A 135 10.16 -56.83 -6.32
N SER A 136 9.91 -58.05 -5.85
CA SER A 136 10.87 -59.18 -5.88
C SER A 136 11.30 -59.58 -7.29
N GLY A 137 10.45 -59.37 -8.30
CA GLY A 137 10.74 -59.73 -9.70
C GLY A 137 10.73 -61.24 -9.99
N LEU A 138 10.60 -62.09 -8.96
CA LEU A 138 10.53 -63.54 -9.08
C LEU A 138 9.07 -64.04 -9.04
N PRO A 139 8.74 -65.15 -9.74
CA PRO A 139 7.48 -65.83 -9.55
C PRO A 139 7.43 -66.42 -8.12
N GLN A 140 6.55 -65.88 -7.29
CA GLN A 140 6.35 -66.25 -5.89
C GLN A 140 5.00 -66.96 -5.68
N GLY A 141 4.83 -67.60 -4.52
CA GLY A 141 3.61 -68.35 -4.17
C GLY A 141 3.89 -69.80 -3.79
N LYS A 142 2.99 -70.72 -4.15
CA LYS A 142 3.09 -72.14 -3.78
C LYS A 142 4.26 -72.83 -4.52
N LEU A 143 5.37 -73.07 -3.83
CA LEU A 143 6.52 -73.82 -4.35
C LEU A 143 6.22 -75.32 -4.42
N ILE A 144 5.60 -75.87 -3.37
CA ILE A 144 5.21 -77.27 -3.29
C ILE A 144 3.73 -77.33 -2.93
N ARG A 145 2.94 -77.97 -3.80
CA ARG A 145 1.52 -78.21 -3.56
C ARG A 145 1.33 -79.22 -2.43
N ARG A 146 0.18 -79.14 -1.75
CA ARG A 146 -0.19 -80.02 -0.64
C ARG A 146 -0.15 -81.49 -1.08
N GLN A 147 0.79 -82.25 -0.52
CA GLN A 147 0.94 -83.68 -0.76
C GLN A 147 1.76 -84.33 0.36
N ARG A 148 1.75 -85.66 0.43
CA ARG A 148 2.65 -86.40 1.34
C ARG A 148 4.06 -86.40 0.77
N LEU A 149 4.99 -85.78 1.48
CA LEU A 149 6.37 -85.65 1.01
C LEU A 149 7.19 -86.88 1.41
N PRO A 150 7.93 -87.51 0.47
CA PRO A 150 8.84 -88.60 0.79
C PRO A 150 10.07 -88.07 1.53
N LYS A 151 10.44 -88.75 2.62
CA LYS A 151 11.64 -88.53 3.43
C LYS A 151 12.85 -89.25 2.86
N ASP A 152 12.67 -90.51 2.48
CA ASP A 152 13.74 -91.38 1.96
C ASP A 152 13.31 -92.07 0.65
N ALA A 153 14.29 -92.57 -0.11
CA ALA A 153 14.07 -93.39 -1.31
C ALA A 153 13.25 -94.68 -1.05
N ARG A 154 13.03 -95.04 0.23
CA ARG A 154 12.23 -96.21 0.67
C ARG A 154 10.73 -95.93 0.75
N GLY A 155 10.28 -94.70 0.44
CA GLY A 155 8.86 -94.34 0.44
C GLY A 155 8.29 -93.92 1.80
N ASN A 156 9.13 -93.77 2.83
CA ASN A 156 8.71 -93.20 4.12
C ASN A 156 8.31 -91.74 3.94
N THR A 157 7.23 -91.28 4.57
CA THR A 157 6.77 -89.90 4.51
C THR A 157 7.17 -89.11 5.75
N TRP A 158 7.31 -87.80 5.63
CA TRP A 158 7.58 -86.92 6.76
C TRP A 158 6.44 -86.95 7.80
N SER A 159 6.79 -87.18 9.07
CA SER A 159 5.87 -87.01 10.19
C SER A 159 6.13 -85.68 10.90
N TRP A 160 5.12 -85.12 11.58
CA TRP A 160 5.31 -83.96 12.46
C TRP A 160 6.37 -84.23 13.56
N LYS A 161 6.58 -85.50 13.93
CA LYS A 161 7.62 -85.93 14.88
C LYS A 161 9.04 -85.75 14.35
N ASP A 162 9.20 -85.70 13.04
CA ASP A 162 10.50 -85.52 12.38
C ASP A 162 10.87 -84.05 12.19
N LEU A 163 9.95 -83.12 12.50
CA LEU A 163 10.12 -81.69 12.26
C LEU A 163 10.53 -80.94 13.53
N ASN A 164 11.63 -80.20 13.47
CA ASN A 164 12.09 -79.33 14.54
C ASN A 164 12.73 -78.05 13.96
N VAL A 165 12.82 -77.00 14.77
CA VAL A 165 13.55 -75.76 14.43
C VAL A 165 15.04 -76.06 14.31
N GLY A 166 15.75 -75.39 13.39
CA GLY A 166 17.19 -75.59 13.16
C GLY A 166 17.54 -76.87 12.38
N MET A 167 16.55 -77.52 11.76
CA MET A 167 16.79 -78.70 10.92
C MET A 167 16.91 -78.36 9.43
N ASN A 168 17.61 -79.22 8.69
CA ASN A 168 17.64 -79.19 7.23
C ASN A 168 16.62 -80.17 6.68
N LEU A 169 15.66 -79.67 5.90
CA LEU A 169 14.57 -80.43 5.30
C LEU A 169 14.81 -80.59 3.79
N PRO A 170 15.40 -81.71 3.33
CA PRO A 170 15.62 -81.98 1.92
C PRO A 170 14.31 -82.44 1.24
N ILE A 171 13.80 -81.66 0.29
CA ILE A 171 12.62 -81.98 -0.49
C ILE A 171 12.88 -81.67 -1.97
N TYR A 172 12.66 -82.65 -2.85
CA TYR A 172 12.79 -82.53 -4.32
C TYR A 172 14.05 -81.79 -4.78
N GLY A 173 15.22 -82.15 -4.23
CA GLY A 173 16.50 -81.58 -4.63
C GLY A 173 16.80 -80.19 -4.06
N ARG A 174 15.92 -79.61 -3.23
CA ARG A 174 16.17 -78.38 -2.48
C ARG A 174 16.26 -78.69 -0.98
N VAL A 175 17.13 -77.98 -0.27
CA VAL A 175 17.28 -78.09 1.17
C VAL A 175 16.72 -76.84 1.82
N PHE A 176 15.62 -76.99 2.55
CA PHE A 176 15.01 -75.91 3.32
C PHE A 176 15.56 -75.92 4.75
N ARG A 177 16.10 -74.79 5.21
CA ARG A 177 16.48 -74.60 6.61
C ARG A 177 15.25 -74.11 7.37
N VAL A 178 14.81 -74.86 8.37
CA VAL A 178 13.72 -74.44 9.27
C VAL A 178 14.31 -73.50 10.33
N THR A 179 13.82 -72.26 10.38
CA THR A 179 14.38 -71.21 11.26
C THR A 179 13.50 -70.91 12.45
N ASP A 180 12.18 -70.93 12.27
CA ASP A 180 11.23 -70.61 13.34
C ASP A 180 9.93 -71.40 13.18
N CYS A 181 9.08 -71.38 14.21
CA CYS A 181 7.75 -71.98 14.15
C CYS A 181 6.71 -71.06 14.80
N ASP A 182 5.48 -71.16 14.33
CA ASP A 182 4.35 -70.38 14.85
C ASP A 182 4.01 -70.75 16.31
N ALA A 183 3.32 -69.86 17.00
CA ALA A 183 2.98 -70.04 18.42
C ALA A 183 2.17 -71.32 18.67
N PHE A 184 1.20 -71.61 17.79
CA PHE A 184 0.41 -72.85 17.85
C PHE A 184 1.29 -74.09 17.66
N THR A 185 2.18 -74.05 16.68
CA THR A 185 3.12 -75.15 16.39
C THR A 185 4.03 -75.42 17.58
N LYS A 186 4.50 -74.34 18.23
CA LYS A 186 5.34 -74.40 19.41
C LYS A 186 4.65 -75.10 20.57
N GLU A 187 3.42 -74.68 20.89
CA GLU A 187 2.62 -75.28 21.95
C GLU A 187 2.24 -76.74 21.64
N PHE A 188 1.91 -77.04 20.38
CA PHE A 188 1.59 -78.39 19.94
C PHE A 188 2.77 -79.35 20.07
N LEU A 189 3.97 -78.96 19.65
CA LEU A 189 5.16 -79.81 19.73
C LEU A 189 5.59 -80.03 21.19
N LEU A 190 5.56 -78.98 22.02
CA LEU A 190 5.86 -79.08 23.45
C LEU A 190 4.86 -79.97 24.20
N SER A 191 3.56 -79.82 23.93
CA SER A 191 2.52 -80.66 24.55
C SER A 191 2.58 -82.13 24.14
N ASN A 192 3.15 -82.42 22.97
CA ASN A 192 3.39 -83.77 22.49
C ASN A 192 4.80 -84.32 22.83
N GLY A 193 5.56 -83.61 23.68
CA GLY A 193 6.84 -84.08 24.24
C GLY A 193 8.07 -83.84 23.36
N ILE A 194 7.99 -82.94 22.38
CA ILE A 194 9.14 -82.55 21.54
C ILE A 194 9.74 -81.25 22.08
N GLU A 195 11.02 -81.30 22.47
CA GLU A 195 11.79 -80.11 22.84
C GLU A 195 12.21 -79.34 21.58
N LEU A 196 11.77 -78.09 21.49
CA LEU A 196 12.09 -77.20 20.38
C LEU A 196 13.46 -76.56 20.54
N ASN A 197 14.21 -76.52 19.45
CA ASN A 197 15.48 -75.80 19.39
C ASN A 197 15.25 -74.27 19.41
N ALA A 198 16.32 -73.52 19.71
CA ALA A 198 16.29 -72.06 19.66
C ALA A 198 16.06 -71.56 18.22
N THR A 199 15.28 -70.49 18.08
CA THR A 199 15.00 -69.83 16.80
C THR A 199 16.30 -69.36 16.15
N GLU A 200 16.49 -69.67 14.87
CA GLU A 200 17.64 -69.24 14.08
C GLU A 200 17.30 -67.98 13.29
N GLN A 201 18.27 -67.06 13.17
CA GLN A 201 18.10 -65.89 12.32
C GLN A 201 18.28 -66.27 10.84
N VAL A 202 17.39 -65.75 9.99
CA VAL A 202 17.54 -65.87 8.53
C VAL A 202 18.75 -65.04 8.08
N PRO A 203 19.70 -65.60 7.33
CA PRO A 203 20.84 -64.84 6.81
C PRO A 203 20.37 -63.68 5.93
N GLU A 204 20.98 -62.51 6.11
CA GLU A 204 20.71 -61.36 5.26
C GLU A 204 21.24 -61.57 3.84
N ASP A 205 20.44 -61.16 2.87
CA ASP A 205 20.78 -61.17 1.45
C ASP A 205 21.43 -59.82 1.06
N PRO A 206 22.65 -59.80 0.52
CA PRO A 206 23.33 -58.58 0.08
C PRO A 206 22.47 -57.69 -0.84
N TYR A 207 21.65 -58.30 -1.70
CA TYR A 207 20.76 -57.57 -2.61
C TYR A 207 19.64 -56.85 -1.85
N THR A 208 19.03 -57.52 -0.87
CA THR A 208 17.95 -56.95 -0.05
C THR A 208 18.44 -55.77 0.80
N VAL A 209 19.67 -55.84 1.31
CA VAL A 209 20.28 -54.75 2.09
C VAL A 209 20.51 -53.51 1.22
N LYS A 210 21.14 -53.67 0.04
CA LYS A 210 21.37 -52.56 -0.90
C LYS A 210 20.05 -51.91 -1.32
N ARG A 211 19.04 -52.72 -1.62
CA ARG A 211 17.72 -52.25 -2.05
C ARG A 211 16.98 -51.46 -0.97
N LYS A 212 17.03 -51.90 0.29
CA LYS A 212 16.42 -51.17 1.42
C LYS A 212 16.98 -49.76 1.59
N VAL A 213 18.26 -49.54 1.26
CA VAL A 213 18.87 -48.20 1.30
C VAL A 213 18.30 -47.30 0.20
N VAL A 214 18.00 -47.86 -0.97
CA VAL A 214 17.46 -47.11 -2.13
C VAL A 214 15.94 -46.91 -2.02
N GLU A 215 15.21 -47.90 -1.50
CA GLU A 215 13.74 -47.85 -1.34
C GLU A 215 13.28 -47.09 -0.10
N GLN A 216 14.18 -46.76 0.83
CA GLN A 216 13.85 -45.77 1.86
C GLN A 216 13.54 -44.46 1.14
N PRO A 217 12.28 -43.97 1.16
CA PRO A 217 12.01 -42.66 0.63
C PRO A 217 12.93 -41.71 1.40
N SER A 218 13.64 -40.87 0.68
CA SER A 218 14.44 -39.78 1.24
C SER A 218 13.51 -38.76 1.91
N THR A 219 12.79 -39.15 2.95
CA THR A 219 12.07 -38.25 3.86
C THR A 219 13.05 -37.45 4.73
N LEU A 220 14.36 -37.71 4.58
CA LEU A 220 15.44 -36.90 5.12
C LEU A 220 15.80 -35.69 4.24
N ALA A 221 15.14 -35.48 3.10
CA ALA A 221 15.26 -34.24 2.33
C ALA A 221 14.24 -33.18 2.81
N THR A 222 14.11 -32.99 4.12
CA THR A 222 13.80 -31.66 4.63
C THR A 222 15.14 -31.10 5.09
N THR A 223 15.83 -30.39 4.20
CA THR A 223 16.77 -29.36 4.63
C THR A 223 16.01 -28.52 5.65
N LYS A 224 16.39 -28.63 6.93
CA LYS A 224 15.93 -27.70 7.95
C LYS A 224 16.48 -26.34 7.51
N SER A 225 15.69 -25.56 6.79
CA SER A 225 16.04 -24.16 6.59
C SER A 225 15.92 -23.52 7.97
N ASP A 226 17.04 -23.02 8.51
CA ASP A 226 17.05 -22.23 9.75
C ASP A 226 16.14 -21.00 9.66
N PHE A 227 15.77 -20.61 8.44
CA PHE A 227 14.93 -19.46 8.14
C PHE A 227 13.55 -19.89 7.61
N ASP A 228 12.49 -19.48 8.33
CA ASP A 228 11.10 -19.72 7.95
C ASP A 228 10.67 -18.73 6.85
N LYS A 229 10.84 -19.14 5.59
CA LYS A 229 10.40 -18.36 4.41
C LYS A 229 8.91 -18.03 4.45
N LEU A 230 8.08 -18.89 5.04
CA LEU A 230 6.65 -18.66 5.15
C LEU A 230 6.37 -17.53 6.16
N LYS A 231 7.11 -17.48 7.27
CA LYS A 231 7.02 -16.37 8.23
C LYS A 231 7.41 -15.03 7.59
N GLN A 232 8.52 -14.99 6.86
CA GLN A 232 8.94 -13.77 6.14
C GLN A 232 7.85 -13.32 5.14
N PHE A 233 7.29 -14.27 4.38
CA PHE A 233 6.19 -13.99 3.47
C PHE A 233 4.99 -13.41 4.22
N ILE A 234 4.52 -14.04 5.30
CA ILE A 234 3.34 -13.57 6.04
C ILE A 234 3.55 -12.18 6.66
N GLU A 235 4.73 -11.90 7.22
CA GLU A 235 5.00 -10.64 7.91
C GLU A 235 5.29 -9.47 6.96
N LEU A 236 5.92 -9.75 5.82
CA LEU A 236 6.40 -8.73 4.88
C LEU A 236 5.59 -8.67 3.58
N ASP A 237 4.56 -9.51 3.41
CA ASP A 237 3.70 -9.48 2.22
C ASP A 237 3.17 -8.07 1.95
N ARG A 238 3.23 -7.67 0.67
CA ARG A 238 2.81 -6.35 0.16
C ARG A 238 3.60 -5.15 0.71
N LYS A 239 4.64 -5.34 1.52
CA LYS A 239 5.55 -4.26 1.92
C LYS A 239 6.64 -4.09 0.87
N VAL A 240 6.54 -3.01 0.11
CA VAL A 240 7.47 -2.69 -0.98
C VAL A 240 8.05 -1.31 -0.73
N LEU A 241 9.38 -1.21 -0.78
CA LEU A 241 10.04 0.08 -0.72
C LEU A 241 10.13 0.65 -2.13
N ARG A 242 9.56 1.85 -2.32
CA ARG A 242 9.52 2.55 -3.59
C ARG A 242 10.43 3.78 -3.54
N PHE A 243 11.38 3.83 -4.46
CA PHE A 243 12.28 4.95 -4.66
C PHE A 243 12.11 5.53 -6.06
N TYR A 244 12.25 6.85 -6.16
CA TYR A 244 12.36 7.58 -7.41
C TYR A 244 13.84 7.80 -7.69
N CYS A 245 14.30 7.33 -8.84
CA CYS A 245 15.69 7.42 -9.24
C CYS A 245 15.84 7.99 -10.63
N VAL A 246 17.01 8.56 -10.91
CA VAL A 246 17.38 9.03 -12.23
C VAL A 246 18.63 8.31 -12.70
N TRP A 247 18.64 7.95 -13.98
CA TRP A 247 19.83 7.51 -14.67
C TRP A 247 20.36 8.68 -15.48
N ASP A 248 21.52 9.19 -15.08
CA ASP A 248 22.24 10.19 -15.85
C ASP A 248 23.15 9.51 -16.87
N ASP A 249 22.72 9.55 -18.14
CA ASP A 249 23.49 9.03 -19.27
C ASP A 249 24.07 10.17 -20.13
N ARG A 250 23.92 11.45 -19.74
CA ARG A 250 24.23 12.65 -20.55
C ARG A 250 25.68 12.74 -21.03
N ALA A 251 26.60 12.03 -20.37
CA ALA A 251 28.00 11.95 -20.80
C ALA A 251 28.19 11.20 -22.15
N ASN A 252 27.22 10.37 -22.54
CA ASN A 252 27.25 9.64 -23.81
C ASN A 252 26.66 10.49 -24.96
N LEU A 253 27.05 10.18 -26.21
CA LEU A 253 26.72 10.97 -27.41
C LEU A 253 25.21 11.18 -27.66
N TYR A 254 24.39 10.22 -27.21
CA TYR A 254 22.91 10.26 -27.26
C TYR A 254 22.32 10.06 -25.86
N GLY A 255 23.08 10.49 -24.86
CA GLY A 255 22.77 10.37 -23.47
C GLY A 255 21.67 11.32 -23.04
N GLU A 256 20.74 10.83 -22.23
CA GLU A 256 19.65 11.61 -21.67
C GLU A 256 19.53 11.33 -20.17
N LEU A 257 19.00 12.28 -19.41
CA LEU A 257 18.61 12.04 -18.02
C LEU A 257 17.24 11.36 -18.03
N ARG A 258 17.14 10.20 -17.38
CA ARG A 258 15.95 9.36 -17.46
C ARG A 258 15.42 9.04 -16.07
N PRO A 259 14.15 9.35 -15.78
CA PRO A 259 13.53 8.98 -14.52
C PRO A 259 13.06 7.51 -14.51
N PHE A 260 13.31 6.85 -13.40
CA PHE A 260 12.94 5.47 -13.12
C PHE A 260 12.32 5.36 -11.73
N THR A 261 11.54 4.30 -11.51
CA THR A 261 11.05 3.90 -10.19
C THR A 261 11.68 2.58 -9.81
N LEU A 262 12.40 2.55 -8.69
CA LEU A 262 12.98 1.35 -8.12
C LEU A 262 12.04 0.81 -7.03
N LEU A 263 11.64 -0.44 -7.16
CA LEU A 263 10.78 -1.16 -6.22
C LEU A 263 11.59 -2.27 -5.57
N TYR A 264 11.75 -2.22 -4.25
CA TYR A 264 12.40 -3.25 -3.44
C TYR A 264 11.35 -4.02 -2.65
N PHE A 265 11.25 -5.33 -2.88
CA PHE A 265 10.29 -6.20 -2.22
C PHE A 265 10.91 -6.82 -0.96
N LEU A 266 10.39 -6.47 0.22
CA LEU A 266 10.90 -6.98 1.51
C LEU A 266 10.65 -8.48 1.73
N VAL A 267 9.72 -9.06 0.96
CA VAL A 267 9.35 -10.49 1.06
C VAL A 267 10.47 -11.42 0.62
N ASP A 268 11.24 -11.02 -0.40
CA ASP A 268 12.20 -11.88 -1.08
C ASP A 268 13.49 -11.16 -1.47
N ASP A 269 13.69 -9.94 -0.98
CA ASP A 269 14.87 -9.10 -1.23
C ASP A 269 15.16 -8.93 -2.73
N THR A 270 14.09 -8.75 -3.51
CA THR A 270 14.15 -8.56 -4.96
C THR A 270 13.93 -7.11 -5.35
N ILE A 271 14.54 -6.72 -6.47
CA ILE A 271 14.42 -5.37 -7.05
C ILE A 271 13.76 -5.46 -8.42
N GLU A 272 12.80 -4.58 -8.66
CA GLU A 272 12.17 -4.33 -9.96
C GLU A 272 12.35 -2.85 -10.31
N ILE A 273 12.67 -2.55 -11.58
CA ILE A 273 12.91 -1.17 -12.02
C ILE A 273 11.97 -0.86 -13.17
N ARG A 274 11.20 0.21 -13.02
CA ARG A 274 10.23 0.68 -14.00
C ARG A 274 10.66 2.00 -14.59
N GLU A 275 10.51 2.13 -15.90
CA GLU A 275 10.74 3.40 -16.60
C GLU A 275 9.54 4.32 -16.42
N GLN A 276 9.79 5.60 -16.11
CA GLN A 276 8.74 6.61 -16.07
C GLN A 276 8.67 7.33 -17.42
N HIS A 277 7.62 7.06 -18.18
CA HIS A 277 7.38 7.71 -19.46
C HIS A 277 6.63 9.03 -19.27
N GLN A 278 7.06 10.06 -20.00
CA GLN A 278 6.35 11.32 -20.12
C GLN A 278 5.53 11.37 -21.42
N PRO A 279 4.42 12.13 -21.46
CA PRO A 279 3.70 12.33 -22.71
C PRO A 279 4.62 12.92 -23.78
N ASN A 280 4.61 12.33 -24.98
CA ASN A 280 5.45 12.74 -26.11
C ASN A 280 6.98 12.62 -25.86
N ASP A 281 7.42 11.65 -25.06
CA ASP A 281 8.86 11.38 -24.84
C ASP A 281 9.59 10.77 -26.06
N GLY A 282 8.86 10.32 -27.07
CA GLY A 282 9.41 9.72 -28.30
C GLY A 282 9.93 8.28 -28.14
N ARG A 283 9.68 7.62 -27.01
CA ARG A 283 10.11 6.24 -26.74
C ARG A 283 8.96 5.25 -26.93
N ASP A 284 9.32 3.99 -27.17
CA ASP A 284 8.36 2.89 -27.15
C ASP A 284 7.97 2.59 -25.69
N ASN A 285 6.71 2.20 -25.48
CA ASN A 285 6.13 2.03 -24.16
C ASN A 285 6.55 0.69 -23.55
N PHE A 286 7.79 0.64 -23.03
CA PHE A 286 8.33 -0.50 -22.29
C PHE A 286 8.46 -0.14 -20.80
N PRO A 287 7.47 -0.51 -19.97
CA PRO A 287 7.40 -0.04 -18.59
C PRO A 287 8.48 -0.63 -17.67
N LEU A 288 9.19 -1.69 -18.07
CA LEU A 288 10.14 -2.43 -17.26
C LEU A 288 11.55 -2.30 -17.81
N LEU A 289 12.44 -1.67 -17.03
CA LEU A 289 13.88 -1.69 -17.29
C LEU A 289 14.51 -2.98 -16.78
N LEU A 290 14.06 -3.44 -15.60
CA LEU A 290 14.56 -4.64 -14.93
C LEU A 290 13.39 -5.44 -14.36
N ARG A 291 13.28 -6.72 -14.77
CA ARG A 291 12.35 -7.66 -14.16
C ARG A 291 12.69 -7.89 -12.69
N ARG A 292 11.69 -8.16 -11.86
CA ARG A 292 11.86 -8.52 -10.46
C ARG A 292 12.86 -9.67 -10.29
N GLN A 293 14.01 -9.39 -9.69
CA GLN A 293 15.05 -10.37 -9.38
C GLN A 293 15.99 -9.83 -8.29
N ARG A 294 16.74 -10.72 -7.64
CA ARG A 294 17.79 -10.30 -6.70
C ARG A 294 18.98 -9.73 -7.48
N VAL A 295 19.44 -8.55 -7.11
CA VAL A 295 20.53 -7.86 -7.81
C VAL A 295 21.81 -7.96 -6.98
N PRO A 296 22.91 -8.51 -7.53
CA PRO A 296 24.19 -8.56 -6.83
C PRO A 296 24.84 -7.16 -6.75
N LYS A 297 25.41 -6.79 -5.60
CA LYS A 297 26.19 -5.55 -5.41
C LYS A 297 27.40 -5.52 -6.34
N ASN A 298 28.11 -6.65 -6.44
CA ASN A 298 29.34 -6.79 -7.24
C ASN A 298 29.23 -7.95 -8.25
N PRO A 299 28.78 -7.70 -9.50
CA PRO A 299 28.61 -8.76 -10.49
C PRO A 299 29.94 -9.42 -10.93
N LYS A 300 31.09 -8.78 -10.65
CA LYS A 300 32.42 -9.28 -11.01
C LYS A 300 32.99 -10.31 -10.01
N ASN A 301 32.46 -10.37 -8.79
CA ASN A 301 32.99 -11.21 -7.72
C ASN A 301 32.30 -12.58 -7.62
N ILE A 302 31.31 -12.84 -8.50
CA ILE A 302 30.58 -14.11 -8.55
C ILE A 302 31.47 -15.13 -9.29
N PRO A 303 31.83 -16.27 -8.66
CA PRO A 303 32.64 -17.30 -9.31
C PRO A 303 32.01 -17.74 -10.63
N ARG A 304 32.76 -17.68 -11.74
CA ARG A 304 32.33 -18.13 -13.08
C ARG A 304 32.17 -19.66 -13.20
N ALA A 305 32.25 -20.40 -12.10
CA ALA A 305 32.35 -21.86 -12.08
C ALA A 305 31.03 -22.57 -12.47
N PHE A 306 29.90 -21.86 -12.51
CA PHE A 306 28.61 -22.44 -12.90
C PHE A 306 28.23 -22.13 -14.36
N PRO A 307 28.04 -23.15 -15.23
CA PRO A 307 27.46 -22.93 -16.56
C PRO A 307 26.01 -22.48 -16.40
N LYS A 308 25.64 -21.38 -17.08
CA LYS A 308 24.29 -20.77 -17.19
C LYS A 308 23.12 -21.71 -17.52
N ILE A 309 23.37 -23.00 -17.72
CA ILE A 309 22.40 -24.03 -18.12
C ILE A 309 21.61 -24.60 -16.93
N VAL A 310 22.11 -24.47 -15.70
CA VAL A 310 21.38 -24.87 -14.48
C VAL A 310 20.92 -23.58 -13.80
N MET A 311 19.63 -23.27 -13.92
CA MET A 311 19.04 -21.96 -13.61
C MET A 311 18.89 -21.63 -12.11
N GLU A 312 19.74 -22.14 -11.22
CA GLU A 312 19.69 -21.75 -9.79
C GLU A 312 21.09 -21.72 -9.17
N PRO A 313 21.53 -20.58 -8.59
CA PRO A 313 22.74 -20.54 -7.77
C PRO A 313 22.52 -21.31 -6.46
N SER A 314 23.50 -22.12 -6.06
CA SER A 314 23.48 -22.85 -4.79
C SER A 314 23.59 -21.91 -3.58
N GLN A 315 23.00 -22.28 -2.44
CA GLN A 315 23.02 -21.51 -1.18
C GLN A 315 24.45 -21.23 -0.64
N GLU A 316 25.46 -21.98 -1.07
CA GLU A 316 26.86 -21.80 -0.69
C GLU A 316 27.57 -20.67 -1.48
N GLU A 317 26.91 -20.09 -2.48
CA GLU A 317 27.39 -18.96 -3.30
C GLU A 317 26.51 -17.70 -3.11
N GLU A 318 26.20 -17.35 -1.86
CA GLU A 318 25.58 -16.05 -1.54
C GLU A 318 26.53 -14.91 -1.91
N GLY A 319 26.45 -14.45 -3.15
CA GLY A 319 27.02 -13.16 -3.54
C GLY A 319 26.34 -12.05 -2.72
N ASP A 320 27.10 -11.02 -2.34
CA ASP A 320 26.53 -9.84 -1.68
C ASP A 320 25.41 -9.26 -2.58
N TYR A 321 24.16 -9.40 -2.16
CA TYR A 321 22.99 -8.82 -2.83
C TYR A 321 22.68 -7.45 -2.24
N ILE A 322 22.12 -6.56 -3.07
CA ILE A 322 21.67 -5.24 -2.60
C ILE A 322 20.57 -5.43 -1.56
N GLY A 323 20.79 -4.89 -0.37
CA GLY A 323 19.82 -4.87 0.72
C GLY A 323 19.19 -3.49 0.90
N PRO A 324 18.21 -3.34 1.80
CA PRO A 324 17.67 -2.04 2.15
C PRO A 324 18.74 -1.11 2.76
N GLU A 325 19.75 -1.64 3.43
CA GLU A 325 20.83 -0.82 4.01
C GLU A 325 21.65 -0.04 2.96
N ASP A 326 21.67 -0.48 1.70
CA ASP A 326 22.40 0.19 0.62
C ASP A 326 21.55 1.25 -0.11
N LEU A 327 20.25 1.31 0.16
CA LEU A 327 19.28 2.12 -0.56
C LEU A 327 18.89 3.38 0.24
N GLY A 328 19.77 4.38 0.24
CA GLY A 328 19.51 5.70 0.83
C GLY A 328 19.21 6.79 -0.22
N ILE A 329 18.50 7.85 0.17
CA ILE A 329 18.38 9.04 -0.69
C ILE A 329 19.78 9.66 -0.88
N GLY A 330 20.11 10.01 -2.13
CA GLY A 330 21.44 10.47 -2.54
C GLY A 330 22.46 9.37 -2.78
N ALA A 331 22.14 8.11 -2.46
CA ALA A 331 23.01 6.99 -2.81
C ALA A 331 22.98 6.71 -4.31
N ARG A 332 24.14 6.29 -4.83
CA ARG A 332 24.31 5.87 -6.21
C ARG A 332 24.39 4.35 -6.28
N VAL A 333 23.39 3.73 -6.88
CA VAL A 333 23.24 2.28 -6.92
C VAL A 333 23.67 1.76 -8.28
N PHE A 334 24.65 0.86 -8.30
CA PHE A 334 25.12 0.22 -9.52
C PHE A 334 24.30 -1.03 -9.84
N ILE A 335 23.47 -0.96 -10.88
CA ILE A 335 22.60 -2.06 -11.31
C ILE A 335 22.98 -2.48 -12.73
N LEU A 336 23.56 -3.67 -12.86
CA LEU A 336 23.96 -4.29 -14.15
C LEU A 336 24.79 -3.37 -15.07
N GLY A 337 25.62 -2.50 -14.49
CA GLY A 337 26.47 -1.56 -15.23
C GLY A 337 25.85 -0.19 -15.49
N ARG A 338 24.65 0.09 -14.96
CA ARG A 338 24.04 1.43 -14.93
C ARG A 338 24.11 2.00 -13.51
N GLU A 339 24.47 3.26 -13.39
CA GLU A 339 24.50 3.99 -12.11
C GLU A 339 23.20 4.77 -11.97
N LEU A 340 22.37 4.39 -10.99
CA LEU A 340 21.10 5.05 -10.69
C LEU A 340 21.26 5.89 -9.43
N LEU A 341 20.92 7.17 -9.52
CA LEU A 341 20.88 8.08 -8.37
C LEU A 341 19.49 8.03 -7.74
N LEU A 342 19.40 7.71 -6.45
CA LEU A 342 18.14 7.76 -5.72
C LEU A 342 17.85 9.21 -5.29
N CYS A 343 16.77 9.79 -5.80
CA CYS A 343 16.42 11.20 -5.60
C CYS A 343 15.38 11.39 -4.51
N ASP A 344 14.36 10.54 -4.48
CA ASP A 344 13.24 10.63 -3.54
C ASP A 344 12.70 9.22 -3.21
N CYS A 345 11.87 9.12 -2.19
CA CYS A 345 11.25 7.88 -1.75
C CYS A 345 9.83 8.11 -1.22
N ASP A 346 9.02 7.06 -1.27
CA ASP A 346 7.61 7.09 -0.86
C ASP A 346 7.42 7.24 0.66
N GLU A 347 6.25 7.69 1.11
CA GLU A 347 6.02 7.92 2.55
C GLU A 347 6.16 6.63 3.37
N PHE A 348 5.70 5.49 2.83
CA PHE A 348 5.90 4.19 3.46
C PHE A 348 7.38 3.84 3.65
N THR A 349 8.23 4.20 2.68
CA THR A 349 9.67 3.97 2.80
C THR A 349 10.30 4.85 3.86
N ARG A 350 9.92 6.13 3.93
CA ARG A 350 10.39 7.04 4.97
C ARG A 350 10.07 6.50 6.35
N GLU A 351 8.84 6.02 6.57
CA GLU A 351 8.46 5.39 7.84
C GLU A 351 9.27 4.13 8.14
N PHE A 352 9.51 3.28 7.15
CA PHE A 352 10.30 2.06 7.31
C PHE A 352 11.74 2.38 7.72
N TYR A 353 12.41 3.33 7.05
CA TYR A 353 13.78 3.73 7.40
C TYR A 353 13.86 4.45 8.75
N ARG A 354 12.86 5.23 9.13
CA ARG A 354 12.75 5.82 10.48
C ARG A 354 12.66 4.75 11.57
N ARG A 355 11.84 3.72 11.37
CA ARG A 355 11.61 2.66 12.36
C ARG A 355 12.76 1.66 12.46
N ASN A 356 13.38 1.29 11.34
CA ASN A 356 14.34 0.19 11.28
C ASN A 356 15.80 0.67 11.31
N PHE A 357 16.10 1.83 10.71
CA PHE A 357 17.47 2.33 10.52
C PHE A 357 17.72 3.69 11.20
N ASN A 358 16.72 4.27 11.88
CA ASN A 358 16.77 5.58 12.52
C ASN A 358 17.27 6.71 11.59
N VAL A 359 16.96 6.62 10.30
CA VAL A 359 17.26 7.67 9.32
C VAL A 359 16.13 8.69 9.36
N GLU A 360 16.45 9.96 9.61
CA GLU A 360 15.46 11.05 9.64
C GLU A 360 15.57 12.00 8.44
N ASP A 361 16.73 12.02 7.78
CA ASP A 361 16.99 12.88 6.63
C ASP A 361 16.51 12.23 5.33
N PHE A 362 15.48 12.83 4.73
CA PHE A 362 14.92 12.40 3.45
C PHE A 362 14.72 13.60 2.50
N THR A 363 15.63 14.59 2.53
CA THR A 363 15.55 15.73 1.61
C THR A 363 15.56 15.26 0.16
N PRO A 364 14.49 15.49 -0.62
CA PRO A 364 14.46 15.12 -2.03
C PRO A 364 15.57 15.86 -2.80
N ILE A 365 16.28 15.15 -3.66
CA ILE A 365 17.29 15.75 -4.52
C ILE A 365 16.61 16.16 -5.82
N ASP A 366 16.58 17.47 -6.05
CA ASP A 366 16.16 18.00 -7.34
C ASP A 366 17.29 17.80 -8.36
N VAL A 367 16.97 17.11 -9.46
CA VAL A 367 17.90 16.83 -10.56
C VAL A 367 17.40 17.48 -11.86
N GLU A 368 16.35 18.29 -11.79
CA GLU A 368 15.91 19.08 -12.93
C GLU A 368 16.89 20.23 -13.17
N ASP A 369 17.30 20.41 -14.43
CA ASP A 369 18.07 21.61 -14.77
C ASP A 369 17.14 22.81 -14.61
N PRO A 370 17.61 23.93 -14.03
CA PRO A 370 16.81 25.14 -13.95
C PRO A 370 16.38 25.52 -15.37
N LEU A 371 15.06 25.65 -15.57
CA LEU A 371 14.50 26.14 -16.82
C LEU A 371 15.18 27.47 -17.12
N THR A 372 15.85 27.54 -18.27
CA THR A 372 16.41 28.82 -18.72
C THR A 372 15.23 29.70 -19.08
N GLU A 373 14.96 30.72 -18.26
CA GLU A 373 13.97 31.72 -18.60
C GLU A 373 14.37 32.35 -19.94
N ASP A 374 13.44 32.40 -20.88
CA ASP A 374 13.66 33.12 -22.13
C ASP A 374 14.01 34.58 -21.80
N ALA A 375 15.03 35.10 -22.48
CA ALA A 375 15.46 36.48 -22.27
C ALA A 375 14.25 37.42 -22.44
N PRO A 376 13.98 38.32 -21.46
CA PRO A 376 12.84 39.22 -21.57
C PRO A 376 13.00 40.09 -22.82
N VAL A 377 11.93 40.16 -23.61
CA VAL A 377 11.93 40.97 -24.83
C VAL A 377 11.95 42.44 -24.42
N GLU A 378 13.06 43.12 -24.70
CA GLU A 378 13.17 44.57 -24.47
C GLU A 378 12.24 45.33 -25.42
N ILE A 379 11.41 46.22 -24.86
CA ILE A 379 10.53 47.08 -25.64
C ILE A 379 11.41 48.14 -26.34
N PRO A 380 11.33 48.26 -27.68
CA PRO A 380 12.12 49.25 -28.40
C PRO A 380 11.72 50.68 -28.00
N PRO A 381 12.66 51.64 -28.04
CA PRO A 381 12.37 53.03 -27.73
C PRO A 381 11.37 53.63 -28.74
N HIS A 382 10.49 54.50 -28.25
CA HIS A 382 9.45 55.13 -29.07
C HIS A 382 10.01 55.93 -30.25
N THR A 383 9.50 55.71 -31.47
CA THR A 383 10.00 56.34 -32.71
C THR A 383 9.87 57.87 -32.75
N GLY A 384 9.02 58.47 -31.89
CA GLY A 384 8.80 59.93 -31.83
C GLY A 384 7.65 60.45 -32.68
N PHE A 385 6.97 59.56 -33.41
CA PHE A 385 5.71 59.83 -34.12
C PHE A 385 4.54 59.33 -33.29
N GLY A 386 3.39 60.00 -33.39
CA GLY A 386 2.19 59.62 -32.64
C GLY A 386 2.31 59.81 -31.12
N THR A 387 1.32 59.31 -30.39
CA THR A 387 1.38 59.24 -28.92
C THR A 387 2.11 57.96 -28.52
N HIS A 388 2.78 57.99 -27.36
CA HIS A 388 3.49 56.80 -26.85
C HIS A 388 2.54 55.61 -26.71
N GLU A 389 1.34 55.81 -26.19
CA GLU A 389 0.31 54.77 -26.03
C GLU A 389 -0.12 54.12 -27.35
N ASP A 390 -0.21 54.89 -28.44
CA ASP A 390 -0.62 54.42 -29.77
C ASP A 390 0.51 53.65 -30.46
N SER A 391 1.72 54.21 -30.45
CA SER A 391 2.93 53.55 -30.98
C SER A 391 3.24 52.24 -30.25
N MET A 392 2.97 52.16 -28.94
CA MET A 392 3.15 50.94 -28.15
C MET A 392 2.26 49.79 -28.65
N GLN A 393 1.08 50.06 -29.20
CA GLN A 393 0.21 49.02 -29.74
C GLN A 393 0.80 48.33 -30.96
N SER A 394 1.65 49.02 -31.73
CA SER A 394 2.39 48.43 -32.85
C SER A 394 3.52 47.50 -32.41
N VAL A 395 4.07 47.72 -31.20
CA VAL A 395 5.04 46.80 -30.59
C VAL A 395 4.34 45.58 -30.01
N LEU A 396 3.22 45.79 -29.32
CA LEU A 396 2.48 44.73 -28.63
C LEU A 396 1.77 43.76 -29.57
N ALA A 397 1.30 44.24 -30.73
CA ALA A 397 0.54 43.42 -31.67
C ALA A 397 0.85 43.77 -33.13
N LEU A 398 0.90 42.74 -33.97
CA LEU A 398 1.08 42.89 -35.43
C LEU A 398 -0.03 43.75 -36.07
N GLN A 399 -1.26 43.62 -35.57
CA GLN A 399 -2.38 44.48 -35.94
C GLN A 399 -2.66 45.44 -34.77
N PRO A 400 -2.20 46.69 -34.84
CA PRO A 400 -2.35 47.63 -33.74
C PRO A 400 -3.83 47.92 -33.51
N LYS A 401 -4.23 47.88 -32.24
CA LYS A 401 -5.58 48.26 -31.81
C LYS A 401 -5.51 49.68 -31.24
N PRO A 402 -6.56 50.50 -31.42
CA PRO A 402 -6.58 51.82 -30.80
C PRO A 402 -6.46 51.68 -29.27
N PRO A 403 -5.63 52.52 -28.61
CA PRO A 403 -5.50 52.49 -27.16
C PRO A 403 -6.85 52.78 -26.51
N LYS A 404 -7.18 52.01 -25.47
CA LYS A 404 -8.43 52.17 -24.74
C LYS A 404 -8.25 53.23 -23.65
N ALA A 405 -9.08 54.25 -23.66
CA ALA A 405 -9.14 55.20 -22.55
C ALA A 405 -9.77 54.56 -21.32
N ASP A 406 -9.35 54.98 -20.13
CA ASP A 406 -9.90 54.51 -18.86
C ASP A 406 -11.30 55.08 -18.62
N ILE A 407 -12.32 54.37 -19.15
CA ILE A 407 -13.73 54.78 -19.08
C ILE A 407 -14.17 54.97 -17.62
N GLY A 408 -13.69 54.12 -16.70
CA GLY A 408 -14.00 54.24 -15.27
C GLY A 408 -13.50 55.55 -14.66
N LYS A 409 -12.28 55.97 -15.02
CA LYS A 409 -11.70 57.24 -14.56
C LYS A 409 -12.44 58.43 -15.17
N LEU A 410 -12.75 58.34 -16.47
CA LEU A 410 -13.54 59.35 -17.19
C LEU A 410 -14.90 59.59 -16.54
N LEU A 411 -15.64 58.53 -16.18
CA LEU A 411 -16.96 58.64 -15.55
C LEU A 411 -16.89 59.10 -14.09
N LYS A 412 -15.92 58.61 -13.31
CA LYS A 412 -15.79 58.94 -11.87
C LYS A 412 -15.41 60.41 -11.65
N TYR A 413 -14.55 60.93 -12.52
CA TYR A 413 -13.98 62.27 -12.40
C TYR A 413 -14.47 63.24 -13.47
N ASP A 414 -15.58 62.93 -14.13
CA ASP A 414 -16.19 63.83 -15.09
C ASP A 414 -16.45 65.21 -14.47
N ASN A 415 -16.06 66.27 -15.18
CA ASN A 415 -16.11 67.66 -14.75
C ASN A 415 -15.39 68.00 -13.41
N LYS A 416 -14.58 67.09 -12.85
CA LYS A 416 -13.76 67.37 -11.66
C LYS A 416 -12.36 67.82 -12.09
N SER A 417 -11.94 68.98 -11.58
CA SER A 417 -10.61 69.53 -11.85
C SER A 417 -9.99 70.07 -10.57
N LEU A 418 -8.69 69.83 -10.38
CA LEU A 418 -7.91 70.40 -9.28
C LEU A 418 -7.37 71.76 -9.72
N ARG A 419 -7.72 72.82 -9.02
CA ARG A 419 -7.35 74.20 -9.38
C ARG A 419 -6.39 74.78 -8.37
N PHE A 420 -5.32 75.36 -8.89
CA PHE A 420 -4.24 75.97 -8.12
C PHE A 420 -4.01 77.39 -8.61
N SER A 421 -3.74 78.30 -7.69
CA SER A 421 -3.15 79.59 -8.05
C SER A 421 -1.64 79.40 -8.20
N ALA A 422 -1.06 80.01 -9.21
CA ALA A 422 0.36 79.88 -9.51
C ALA A 422 0.96 81.20 -9.97
N ARG A 423 2.26 81.36 -9.75
CA ARG A 423 3.08 82.43 -10.32
C ARG A 423 4.21 81.85 -11.15
N MET A 424 4.62 82.55 -12.20
CA MET A 424 5.76 82.14 -13.00
C MET A 424 7.07 82.52 -12.30
N LYS A 425 8.03 81.59 -12.23
CA LYS A 425 9.40 81.84 -11.76
C LYS A 425 10.24 82.27 -12.97
N THR A 426 10.51 83.57 -13.07
CA THR A 426 11.20 84.19 -14.21
C THR A 426 12.01 85.40 -13.72
N GLU A 427 13.07 85.75 -14.46
CA GLU A 427 13.91 86.92 -14.17
C GLU A 427 13.22 88.24 -14.59
N ASN A 428 12.23 88.16 -15.48
CA ASN A 428 11.48 89.32 -15.95
C ASN A 428 10.48 89.79 -14.89
N PRO A 429 10.58 91.05 -14.40
CA PRO A 429 9.71 91.54 -13.32
C PRO A 429 8.23 91.59 -13.73
N ILE A 430 7.94 91.87 -15.01
CA ILE A 430 6.57 91.93 -15.55
C ILE A 430 5.91 90.55 -15.52
N ASP A 431 6.64 89.50 -15.89
CA ASP A 431 6.10 88.15 -15.92
C ASP A 431 6.02 87.52 -14.52
N ALA A 432 6.87 87.96 -13.60
CA ALA A 432 6.87 87.52 -12.20
C ALA A 432 5.62 87.98 -11.43
N GLU A 433 5.04 89.14 -11.80
CA GLU A 433 3.81 89.66 -11.20
C GLU A 433 2.53 89.01 -11.76
N ARG A 434 2.61 88.29 -12.88
CA ARG A 434 1.46 87.63 -13.50
C ARG A 434 1.00 86.44 -12.68
N ARG A 435 -0.30 86.39 -12.42
CA ARG A 435 -0.96 85.29 -11.72
C ARG A 435 -1.61 84.36 -12.73
N PHE A 436 -1.49 83.06 -12.48
CA PHE A 436 -2.05 82.01 -13.32
C PHE A 436 -2.93 81.09 -12.48
N ILE A 437 -3.92 80.49 -13.11
CA ILE A 437 -4.74 79.42 -12.55
C ILE A 437 -4.37 78.15 -13.31
N VAL A 438 -3.76 77.20 -12.61
CA VAL A 438 -3.42 75.88 -13.13
C VAL A 438 -4.57 74.94 -12.80
N SER A 439 -5.20 74.35 -13.81
CA SER A 439 -6.29 73.40 -13.65
C SER A 439 -5.86 72.02 -14.16
N TYR A 440 -5.82 71.02 -13.28
CA TYR A 440 -5.59 69.62 -13.62
C TYR A 440 -6.93 68.90 -13.78
N HIS A 441 -7.20 68.35 -14.96
CA HIS A 441 -8.43 67.62 -15.25
C HIS A 441 -8.26 66.14 -14.91
N LEU A 442 -8.88 65.70 -13.81
CA LEU A 442 -8.76 64.34 -13.27
C LEU A 442 -9.29 63.25 -14.21
N SER A 443 -10.16 63.60 -15.17
CA SER A 443 -10.73 62.65 -16.13
C SER A 443 -9.80 62.30 -17.29
N SER A 444 -8.85 63.19 -17.63
CA SER A 444 -8.01 63.07 -18.83
C SER A 444 -6.51 63.20 -18.57
N ASP A 445 -6.12 63.49 -17.32
CA ASP A 445 -4.75 63.76 -16.88
C ASP A 445 -4.10 64.91 -17.65
N THR A 446 -4.90 65.93 -17.99
CA THR A 446 -4.44 67.11 -18.72
C THR A 446 -4.35 68.32 -17.82
N ILE A 447 -3.36 69.18 -18.10
CA ILE A 447 -3.17 70.46 -17.41
C ILE A 447 -3.56 71.58 -18.36
N SER A 448 -4.39 72.51 -17.89
CA SER A 448 -4.65 73.79 -18.55
C SER A 448 -4.19 74.94 -17.65
N ILE A 449 -3.68 76.01 -18.27
CA ILE A 449 -3.22 77.20 -17.55
C ILE A 449 -3.98 78.39 -18.08
N PHE A 450 -4.64 79.12 -17.18
CA PHE A 450 -5.45 80.28 -17.51
C PHE A 450 -4.96 81.51 -16.76
N GLU A 451 -4.75 82.61 -17.48
CA GLU A 451 -4.42 83.91 -16.90
C GLU A 451 -5.70 84.74 -16.71
N PRO A 452 -6.11 85.02 -15.46
CA PRO A 452 -7.21 85.94 -15.20
C PRO A 452 -6.90 87.33 -15.74
N ARG A 453 -7.91 88.01 -16.27
CA ARG A 453 -7.78 89.36 -16.80
C ARG A 453 -7.43 90.35 -15.68
N SER A 454 -6.31 91.06 -15.83
CA SER A 454 -5.94 92.19 -14.98
C SER A 454 -6.36 93.52 -15.61
N ARG A 455 -6.24 94.62 -14.86
CA ARG A 455 -6.41 95.99 -15.40
C ARG A 455 -5.32 96.35 -16.41
N GLU A 456 -4.14 95.74 -16.27
CA GLU A 456 -2.93 96.06 -17.03
C GLU A 456 -2.64 95.04 -18.15
N THR A 457 -3.09 93.79 -18.01
CA THR A 457 -2.82 92.71 -18.97
C THR A 457 -4.11 92.11 -19.54
N HIS A 458 -4.08 91.81 -20.84
CA HIS A 458 -5.11 91.00 -21.47
C HIS A 458 -4.94 89.54 -21.03
N GLY A 459 -5.79 89.10 -20.10
CA GLY A 459 -5.83 87.69 -19.67
C GLY A 459 -6.37 86.76 -20.75
N GLY A 460 -6.23 85.46 -20.55
CA GLY A 460 -6.66 84.43 -21.50
C GLY A 460 -6.12 83.03 -21.18
N LYS A 461 -6.41 82.08 -22.07
CA LYS A 461 -5.85 80.72 -21.99
C LYS A 461 -4.36 80.78 -22.34
N PHE A 462 -3.51 80.50 -21.36
CA PHE A 462 -2.06 80.48 -21.52
C PHE A 462 -1.57 79.12 -22.03
N LEU A 463 -2.19 78.04 -21.57
CA LEU A 463 -1.98 76.67 -22.06
C LEU A 463 -3.33 75.96 -22.21
N GLU A 464 -3.54 75.38 -23.39
CA GLU A 464 -4.65 74.48 -23.64
C GLU A 464 -4.48 73.15 -22.90
N ALA A 465 -5.60 72.55 -22.46
CA ALA A 465 -5.63 71.27 -21.78
C ALA A 465 -4.85 70.21 -22.57
N THR A 466 -3.64 69.90 -22.08
CA THR A 466 -2.71 68.97 -22.71
C THR A 466 -1.96 68.20 -21.64
N ARG A 467 -1.48 66.99 -21.96
CA ARG A 467 -0.64 66.20 -21.03
C ARG A 467 0.77 66.78 -20.99
N VAL A 468 1.24 67.15 -19.80
CA VAL A 468 2.56 67.75 -19.61
C VAL A 468 3.54 66.70 -19.12
N ARG A 469 4.72 66.65 -19.74
CA ARG A 469 5.81 65.72 -19.39
C ARG A 469 6.64 66.29 -18.24
N LYS A 470 7.14 65.42 -17.37
CA LYS A 470 8.09 65.80 -16.31
C LYS A 470 9.43 66.25 -16.91
N PRO A 471 10.16 67.15 -16.24
CA PRO A 471 11.46 67.61 -16.70
C PRO A 471 12.48 66.48 -16.65
N GLY A 472 13.37 66.42 -17.64
CA GLY A 472 14.45 65.44 -17.70
C GLY A 472 14.05 64.02 -18.13
N CYS A 473 12.79 63.77 -18.48
CA CYS A 473 12.38 62.45 -19.00
C CYS A 473 12.92 62.19 -20.41
N ASP A 474 13.25 60.92 -20.67
CA ASP A 474 13.69 60.48 -21.98
C ASP A 474 12.59 60.76 -23.03
N LYS A 475 12.98 61.28 -24.19
CA LYS A 475 12.07 61.62 -25.28
C LYS A 475 11.27 60.40 -25.76
N HIS A 476 11.87 59.22 -25.58
CA HIS A 476 11.33 57.94 -25.99
C HIS A 476 10.37 57.32 -24.96
N ASN A 477 10.56 57.59 -23.67
CA ASN A 477 9.68 57.11 -22.59
C ASN A 477 9.17 58.30 -21.75
N PRO A 478 8.12 59.00 -22.23
CA PRO A 478 7.62 60.20 -21.56
C PRO A 478 6.86 59.84 -20.28
N VAL A 479 7.34 60.31 -19.13
CA VAL A 479 6.58 60.31 -17.88
C VAL A 479 5.80 61.62 -17.77
N TYR A 480 4.49 61.52 -17.55
CA TYR A 480 3.60 62.68 -17.41
C TYR A 480 3.38 63.03 -15.93
N TYR A 481 3.00 64.28 -15.65
CA TYR A 481 2.57 64.68 -14.31
C TYR A 481 1.24 64.02 -13.96
N GLY A 482 1.17 63.40 -12.79
CA GLY A 482 -0.05 62.89 -12.19
C GLY A 482 -0.70 63.89 -11.22
N ASP A 483 -1.83 63.50 -10.66
CA ASP A 483 -2.52 64.26 -9.60
C ASP A 483 -1.71 64.29 -8.30
N PHE A 484 -1.03 63.20 -7.96
CA PHE A 484 -0.16 63.11 -6.78
C PHE A 484 1.08 64.01 -6.83
N ASP A 485 1.50 64.43 -8.03
CA ASP A 485 2.65 65.33 -8.18
C ASP A 485 2.28 66.79 -7.86
N LEU A 486 0.99 67.15 -7.87
CA LEU A 486 0.52 68.54 -7.79
C LEU A 486 0.06 68.91 -6.38
N TYR A 487 0.83 69.76 -5.71
CA TYR A 487 0.49 70.30 -4.39
C TYR A 487 0.99 71.75 -4.22
N PRO A 488 0.37 72.56 -3.35
CA PRO A 488 0.82 73.91 -3.04
C PRO A 488 2.26 73.92 -2.51
N GLY A 489 3.12 74.74 -3.10
CA GLY A 489 4.55 74.81 -2.83
C GLY A 489 5.43 74.13 -3.89
N MET A 490 4.84 73.29 -4.76
CA MET A 490 5.55 72.60 -5.82
C MET A 490 5.94 73.53 -6.99
N GLU A 491 7.13 73.32 -7.55
CA GLU A 491 7.59 73.94 -8.80
C GLU A 491 7.19 73.06 -10.00
N LEU A 492 6.16 73.49 -10.72
CA LEU A 492 5.63 72.82 -11.91
C LEU A 492 6.33 73.34 -13.16
N GLU A 493 7.18 72.52 -13.79
CA GLU A 493 7.80 72.87 -15.07
C GLU A 493 6.91 72.46 -16.25
N VAL A 494 6.58 73.41 -17.11
CA VAL A 494 5.71 73.25 -18.27
C VAL A 494 6.34 73.90 -19.49
N PHE A 495 6.75 73.09 -20.48
CA PHE A 495 7.37 73.55 -21.74
C PHE A 495 8.52 74.57 -21.55
N GLY A 496 9.40 74.33 -20.57
CA GLY A 496 10.55 75.18 -20.26
C GLY A 496 10.24 76.43 -19.41
N ARG A 497 9.00 76.57 -18.92
CA ARG A 497 8.62 77.61 -17.96
C ARG A 497 8.25 76.97 -16.62
N THR A 498 8.75 77.52 -15.53
CA THR A 498 8.47 77.00 -14.19
C THR A 498 7.40 77.84 -13.49
N PHE A 499 6.38 77.19 -12.98
CA PHE A 499 5.28 77.79 -12.22
C PHE A 499 5.34 77.30 -10.78
N VAL A 500 5.34 78.22 -9.82
CA VAL A 500 5.24 77.87 -8.40
C VAL A 500 3.77 77.85 -8.04
N LEU A 501 3.25 76.70 -7.62
CA LEU A 501 1.89 76.57 -7.11
C LEU A 501 1.82 77.22 -5.73
N GLU A 502 1.02 78.25 -5.55
CA GLU A 502 0.92 78.98 -4.29
C GLU A 502 -0.23 78.49 -3.45
N ASP A 503 -1.46 78.58 -3.95
CA ASP A 503 -2.69 78.25 -3.22
C ASP A 503 -3.52 77.23 -4.01
N CYS A 504 -4.49 76.60 -3.37
CA CYS A 504 -5.38 75.64 -3.99
C CYS A 504 -6.85 75.86 -3.58
N ASP A 505 -7.77 75.45 -4.45
CA ASP A 505 -9.20 75.49 -4.14
C ASP A 505 -9.56 74.55 -2.99
N LYS A 506 -10.63 74.87 -2.26
CA LYS A 506 -11.17 74.02 -1.17
C LYS A 506 -11.48 72.59 -1.63
N PHE A 507 -11.87 72.42 -2.89
CA PHE A 507 -12.12 71.12 -3.49
C PHE A 507 -10.84 70.27 -3.54
N VAL A 508 -9.70 70.89 -3.85
CA VAL A 508 -8.39 70.21 -3.89
C VAL A 508 -8.01 69.71 -2.50
N LEU A 509 -8.17 70.53 -1.47
CA LEU A 509 -7.88 70.13 -0.08
C LEU A 509 -8.70 68.91 0.35
N LYS A 510 -10.01 68.91 0.02
CA LYS A 510 -10.89 67.77 0.29
C LYS A 510 -10.45 66.52 -0.48
N PHE A 511 -10.10 66.69 -1.75
CA PHE A 511 -9.64 65.59 -2.60
C PHE A 511 -8.33 64.97 -2.11
N ILE A 512 -7.37 65.79 -1.68
CA ILE A 512 -6.11 65.32 -1.09
C ILE A 512 -6.36 64.63 0.24
N GLN A 513 -7.27 65.14 1.07
CA GLN A 513 -7.63 64.51 2.34
C GLN A 513 -8.25 63.12 2.16
N GLU A 514 -9.13 62.95 1.16
CA GLU A 514 -9.72 61.65 0.82
C GLU A 514 -8.70 60.66 0.22
N ASN A 515 -7.64 61.16 -0.43
CA ASN A 515 -6.64 60.36 -1.14
C ASN A 515 -5.22 60.51 -0.55
N ALA A 516 -5.09 60.80 0.74
CA ALA A 516 -3.82 61.20 1.36
C ALA A 516 -2.70 60.15 1.18
N HIS A 517 -3.05 58.87 1.10
CA HIS A 517 -2.11 57.77 0.87
C HIS A 517 -1.32 57.84 -0.46
N GLN A 518 -1.83 58.56 -1.47
CA GLN A 518 -1.20 58.66 -2.79
C GLN A 518 -0.17 59.80 -2.89
N TYR A 519 -0.19 60.73 -1.93
CA TYR A 519 0.66 61.93 -1.96
C TYR A 519 1.94 61.71 -1.15
N PRO A 520 3.08 62.31 -1.57
CA PRO A 520 4.30 62.30 -0.78
C PRO A 520 4.09 62.92 0.61
N GLN A 521 4.64 62.31 1.66
CA GLN A 521 4.51 62.84 3.04
C GLN A 521 5.00 64.29 3.18
N ALA A 522 6.06 64.66 2.47
CA ALA A 522 6.56 66.04 2.44
C ALA A 522 5.52 67.06 1.90
N ALA A 523 4.66 66.64 0.98
CA ALA A 523 3.58 67.47 0.45
C ALA A 523 2.45 67.64 1.49
N LEU A 524 2.09 66.55 2.19
CA LEU A 524 1.09 66.57 3.25
C LEU A 524 1.53 67.41 4.44
N ASP A 525 2.81 67.39 4.79
CA ASP A 525 3.40 68.23 5.84
C ASP A 525 3.39 69.72 5.49
N GLN A 526 3.59 70.07 4.22
CA GLN A 526 3.49 71.45 3.75
C GLN A 526 2.03 71.94 3.80
N LEU A 527 1.10 71.09 3.38
CA LEU A 527 -0.33 71.37 3.43
C LEU A 527 -0.85 71.50 4.86
N SER A 528 -0.41 70.63 5.78
CA SER A 528 -0.82 70.67 7.18
C SER A 528 -0.32 71.94 7.86
N LYS A 529 0.93 72.34 7.62
CA LYS A 529 1.50 73.60 8.12
C LYS A 529 0.78 74.83 7.57
N LYS A 530 0.38 74.81 6.30
CA LYS A 530 -0.19 75.97 5.61
C LYS A 530 -1.68 76.18 5.90
N TYR A 531 -2.46 75.09 5.98
CA TYR A 531 -3.92 75.16 6.15
C TYR A 531 -4.40 74.66 7.51
N ASN A 532 -3.50 74.21 8.39
CA ASN A 532 -3.81 73.65 9.72
C ASN A 532 -4.79 72.47 9.64
N ILE A 533 -4.55 71.54 8.70
CA ILE A 533 -5.36 70.35 8.45
C ILE A 533 -4.54 69.11 8.83
N LEU A 534 -5.13 68.20 9.60
CA LEU A 534 -4.54 66.90 9.92
C LEU A 534 -4.86 65.91 8.80
N PHE A 535 -3.83 65.25 8.29
CA PHE A 535 -3.95 64.16 7.32
C PHE A 535 -3.66 62.84 8.05
N ASP A 536 -4.70 62.03 8.29
CA ASP A 536 -4.55 60.69 8.87
C ASP A 536 -3.87 59.79 7.84
N THR A 537 -2.55 59.68 7.91
CA THR A 537 -1.76 58.81 7.04
C THR A 537 -1.16 57.60 7.74
N ASN A 538 -1.26 57.55 9.07
CA ASN A 538 -0.89 56.41 9.88
C ASN A 538 -1.84 56.35 11.08
N THR A 539 -2.87 55.52 11.03
CA THR A 539 -3.35 54.92 12.28
C THR A 539 -2.33 53.87 12.65
N ASP A 540 -1.62 54.08 13.75
CA ASP A 540 -0.79 53.06 14.38
C ASP A 540 -1.58 51.75 14.46
N ALA A 541 -0.91 50.62 14.24
CA ALA A 541 -1.53 49.29 14.17
C ALA A 541 -2.44 48.97 15.38
N ALA A 542 -2.10 49.48 16.57
CA ALA A 542 -2.91 49.36 17.77
C ALA A 542 -4.17 50.26 17.73
N ASP A 543 -4.03 51.51 17.31
CA ASP A 543 -5.14 52.47 17.20
C ASP A 543 -6.13 52.09 16.08
N ALA A 544 -5.65 51.42 15.02
CA ALA A 544 -6.49 50.89 13.94
C ALA A 544 -7.42 49.77 14.42
N LEU A 545 -6.92 48.91 15.32
CA LEU A 545 -7.66 47.79 15.90
C LEU A 545 -8.71 48.27 16.91
N ASP A 546 -8.36 49.25 17.75
CA ASP A 546 -9.31 49.90 18.66
C ASP A 546 -10.39 50.71 17.91
N SER A 547 -10.01 51.41 16.83
CA SER A 547 -10.95 52.13 15.97
C SER A 547 -11.89 51.19 15.22
N ALA A 548 -11.38 50.05 14.75
CA ALA A 548 -12.19 49.02 14.09
C ALA A 548 -13.18 48.37 15.06
N ARG A 549 -12.76 48.02 16.27
CA ARG A 549 -13.64 47.49 17.33
C ARG A 549 -14.71 48.49 17.73
N LYS A 550 -14.35 49.77 17.88
CA LYS A 550 -15.30 50.85 18.16
C LYS A 550 -16.33 50.99 17.04
N ALA A 551 -15.89 50.97 15.78
CA ALA A 551 -16.79 51.04 14.62
C ALA A 551 -17.74 49.84 14.53
N LEU A 552 -17.27 48.64 14.88
CA LEU A 552 -18.08 47.42 14.95
C LEU A 552 -19.11 47.48 16.09
N ARG A 553 -18.74 48.03 17.25
CA ARG A 553 -19.64 48.24 18.39
C ARG A 553 -20.70 49.31 18.11
N ASP A 554 -20.30 50.45 17.56
CA ASP A 554 -21.21 51.55 17.21
C ASP A 554 -22.25 51.14 16.16
N ARG A 555 -21.91 50.17 15.31
CA ARG A 555 -22.80 49.63 14.27
C ARG A 555 -23.44 48.29 14.64
N GLY A 556 -23.19 47.76 15.83
CA GLY A 556 -23.82 46.57 16.38
C GLY A 556 -23.52 45.26 15.65
N PHE A 557 -22.33 45.11 15.06
CA PHE A 557 -21.96 43.89 14.34
C PHE A 557 -21.52 42.78 15.31
N SER A 558 -22.20 41.63 15.29
CA SER A 558 -21.92 40.49 16.18
C SER A 558 -21.75 39.13 15.45
N SER A 559 -21.76 39.13 14.12
CA SER A 559 -21.77 37.91 13.29
C SER A 559 -20.36 37.40 12.95
N PHE A 560 -19.43 37.38 13.90
CA PHE A 560 -18.05 36.93 13.68
C PHE A 560 -17.97 35.43 13.30
N ASP A 561 -18.86 34.60 13.85
CA ASP A 561 -18.97 33.18 13.50
C ASP A 561 -19.31 32.95 12.02
N LEU A 562 -20.07 33.86 11.41
CA LEU A 562 -20.43 33.76 9.99
C LEU A 562 -19.24 34.07 9.08
N VAL A 563 -18.43 35.06 9.48
CA VAL A 563 -17.16 35.42 8.82
C VAL A 563 -16.21 34.24 8.88
N HIS A 564 -15.99 33.66 10.06
CA HIS A 564 -15.13 32.49 10.22
C HIS A 564 -15.62 31.29 9.40
N LYS A 565 -16.92 30.98 9.41
CA LYS A 565 -17.48 29.88 8.62
C LYS A 565 -17.32 30.05 7.12
N ARG A 566 -17.43 31.28 6.60
CA ARG A 566 -17.26 31.54 5.16
C ARG A 566 -15.80 31.47 4.74
N LEU A 567 -14.89 32.02 5.53
CA LEU A 567 -13.47 31.90 5.26
C LEU A 567 -13.00 30.43 5.35
N ALA A 568 -13.49 29.68 6.34
CA ALA A 568 -13.20 28.24 6.44
C ALA A 568 -13.78 27.39 5.28
N GLN A 569 -14.84 27.84 4.60
CA GLN A 569 -15.35 27.17 3.40
C GLN A 569 -14.46 27.41 2.16
N LEU A 570 -13.77 28.55 2.12
CA LEU A 570 -12.86 28.91 1.04
C LEU A 570 -11.47 28.30 1.24
N ASP A 571 -11.11 27.90 2.46
CA ASP A 571 -9.89 27.17 2.77
C ASP A 571 -10.06 25.66 2.54
N ALA A 572 -9.82 25.22 1.30
CA ALA A 572 -9.93 23.82 0.90
C ALA A 572 -8.97 22.87 1.65
N ASN A 573 -7.88 23.39 2.23
CA ASN A 573 -6.83 22.61 2.88
C ASN A 573 -6.83 22.75 4.41
N ASP A 574 -7.77 23.51 4.98
CA ASP A 574 -7.93 23.82 6.42
C ASP A 574 -6.64 24.29 7.11
N ARG A 575 -5.78 24.99 6.35
CA ARG A 575 -4.48 25.49 6.81
C ARG A 575 -4.60 26.75 7.68
N GLY A 576 -5.75 27.41 7.69
CA GLY A 576 -5.99 28.66 8.44
C GLY A 576 -5.47 29.92 7.74
N VAL A 577 -5.04 29.83 6.48
CA VAL A 577 -4.41 30.92 5.72
C VAL A 577 -5.07 31.08 4.35
N LEU A 578 -5.38 32.31 3.97
CA LEU A 578 -6.03 32.66 2.69
C LEU A 578 -5.40 33.91 2.08
N HIS A 579 -5.49 34.07 0.76
CA HIS A 579 -4.99 35.26 0.08
C HIS A 579 -5.70 36.54 0.56
N GLN A 580 -4.96 37.64 0.72
CA GLN A 580 -5.45 38.91 1.26
C GLN A 580 -6.71 39.42 0.55
N ASP A 581 -6.72 39.38 -0.78
CA ASP A 581 -7.87 39.81 -1.60
C ASP A 581 -9.12 38.97 -1.33
N THR A 582 -8.96 37.66 -1.15
CA THR A 582 -10.08 36.74 -0.88
C THR A 582 -10.69 37.02 0.48
N VAL A 583 -9.87 37.32 1.50
CA VAL A 583 -10.36 37.70 2.83
C VAL A 583 -11.06 39.05 2.77
N TYR A 584 -10.51 40.02 2.03
CA TYR A 584 -11.07 41.35 1.84
C TYR A 584 -12.46 41.31 1.18
N ASP A 585 -12.58 40.58 0.06
CA ASP A 585 -13.83 40.44 -0.68
C ASP A 585 -14.91 39.73 0.16
N THR A 586 -14.53 38.67 0.88
CA THR A 586 -15.46 37.96 1.77
C THR A 586 -15.98 38.86 2.90
N CYS A 587 -15.13 39.74 3.43
CA CYS A 587 -15.55 40.70 4.47
C CYS A 587 -16.48 41.78 3.92
N LEU A 588 -16.30 42.21 2.66
CA LEU A 588 -17.22 43.10 1.97
C LEU A 588 -18.58 42.44 1.70
N GLU A 589 -18.58 41.17 1.27
CA GLU A 589 -19.81 40.40 1.01
C GLU A 589 -20.66 40.20 2.27
N ILE A 590 -20.01 39.96 3.42
CA ILE A 590 -20.69 39.78 4.71
C ILE A 590 -21.13 41.13 5.30
N GLY A 591 -20.71 42.24 4.70
CA GLY A 591 -21.07 43.58 5.12
C GLY A 591 -20.37 44.01 6.40
N LEU A 592 -19.11 43.61 6.60
CA LEU A 592 -18.32 44.03 7.74
C LEU A 592 -18.12 45.57 7.67
N PRO A 593 -18.57 46.34 8.66
CA PRO A 593 -18.71 47.78 8.51
C PRO A 593 -17.41 48.54 8.82
N LEU A 594 -16.31 48.14 8.18
CA LEU A 594 -14.99 48.76 8.28
C LEU A 594 -14.66 49.56 7.02
N GLY A 595 -14.00 50.71 7.16
CA GLY A 595 -13.53 51.48 6.01
C GLY A 595 -12.31 50.82 5.35
N ASN A 596 -12.12 51.01 4.04
CA ASN A 596 -11.08 50.35 3.25
C ASN A 596 -9.66 50.54 3.82
N GLY A 597 -9.36 51.71 4.39
CA GLY A 597 -8.07 52.00 5.03
C GLY A 597 -7.84 51.22 6.33
N LEU A 598 -8.89 51.01 7.14
CA LEU A 598 -8.80 50.22 8.37
C LEU A 598 -8.70 48.72 8.06
N MET A 599 -9.44 48.25 7.05
CA MET A 599 -9.40 46.84 6.64
C MET A 599 -8.02 46.43 6.11
N THR A 600 -7.43 47.26 5.24
CA THR A 600 -6.08 46.99 4.70
C THR A 600 -5.00 47.02 5.78
N ALA A 601 -5.09 47.97 6.73
CA ALA A 601 -4.19 48.02 7.87
C ALA A 601 -4.30 46.79 8.79
N LEU A 602 -5.50 46.25 9.01
CA LEU A 602 -5.73 45.05 9.83
C LEU A 602 -5.27 43.76 9.14
N LEU A 603 -5.51 43.62 7.83
CA LEU A 603 -5.05 42.47 7.06
C LEU A 603 -3.52 42.41 7.02
N GLY A 604 -2.84 43.55 6.94
CA GLY A 604 -1.38 43.63 7.03
C GLY A 604 -0.80 43.18 8.39
N GLN A 605 -1.57 43.23 9.48
CA GLN A 605 -1.14 42.70 10.79
C GLN A 605 -1.22 41.17 10.89
N CYS A 606 -2.02 40.57 10.01
CA CYS A 606 -2.27 39.13 9.96
C CYS A 606 -1.51 38.44 8.81
N ASP A 607 -0.63 39.17 8.12
CA ASP A 607 0.16 38.65 7.01
C ASP A 607 1.20 37.65 7.51
N VAL A 608 1.26 36.51 6.85
CA VAL A 608 2.19 35.40 7.11
C VAL A 608 3.29 35.36 6.04
N GLY A 609 3.20 36.19 5.00
CA GLY A 609 4.12 36.27 3.86
C GLY A 609 3.43 35.93 2.53
N GLU A 610 3.98 36.43 1.41
CA GLU A 610 3.49 36.19 0.05
C GLU A 610 2.02 36.60 -0.20
N GLY A 611 1.48 37.58 0.55
CA GLY A 611 0.09 38.01 0.43
C GLY A 611 -0.93 37.06 1.06
N MET A 612 -0.46 36.13 1.91
CA MET A 612 -1.29 35.16 2.62
C MET A 612 -1.57 35.62 4.06
N VAL A 613 -2.84 35.65 4.42
CA VAL A 613 -3.35 36.18 5.68
C VAL A 613 -3.90 35.05 6.55
N ASP A 614 -3.47 34.99 7.82
CA ASP A 614 -4.07 34.12 8.84
C ASP A 614 -5.45 34.66 9.22
N TYR A 615 -6.49 34.07 8.64
CA TYR A 615 -7.85 34.54 8.83
C TYR A 615 -8.41 34.14 10.20
N ARG A 616 -7.88 33.11 10.86
CA ARG A 616 -8.31 32.71 12.22
C ARG A 616 -7.85 33.76 13.21
N ARG A 617 -6.58 34.16 13.10
CA ARG A 617 -6.02 35.26 13.89
C ARG A 617 -6.73 36.60 13.60
N PHE A 618 -7.09 36.87 12.35
CA PHE A 618 -7.85 38.07 11.97
C PHE A 618 -9.23 38.13 12.64
N VAL A 619 -10.01 37.05 12.58
CA VAL A 619 -11.34 37.00 13.22
C VAL A 619 -11.23 37.05 14.74
N ASP A 620 -10.25 36.37 15.33
CA ASP A 620 -10.01 36.41 16.78
C ASP A 620 -9.63 37.81 17.27
N MET A 621 -8.84 38.56 16.50
CA MET A 621 -8.47 39.94 16.85
C MET A 621 -9.67 40.89 16.85
N LEU A 622 -10.62 40.68 15.94
CA LEU A 622 -11.87 41.44 15.87
C LEU A 622 -12.90 41.02 16.93
N ALA A 623 -12.90 39.75 17.34
CA ALA A 623 -13.88 39.18 18.28
C ALA A 623 -13.50 39.31 19.76
N ARG A 624 -12.21 39.48 20.09
CA ARG A 624 -11.77 39.68 21.48
C ARG A 624 -12.21 41.05 22.00
N ASP A 625 -13.14 41.06 22.93
CA ASP A 625 -13.42 42.20 23.80
C ASP A 625 -12.32 42.27 24.88
N ASP A 626 -11.46 43.29 24.83
CA ASP A 626 -10.62 43.62 25.98
C ASP A 626 -11.53 44.24 27.06
N ALA A 627 -11.56 43.61 28.23
CA ALA A 627 -12.34 44.00 29.40
C ALA A 627 -11.83 45.27 30.07
#